data_AF-U1Q745-F1
#
_entry.id   AF-U1Q745-F1
#
_cell.length_a   1.000
_cell.length_b   1.000
_cell.length_c   1.000
_cell.angle_alpha   90.00
_cell.angle_beta   90.00
_cell.angle_gamma   90.00
#
_symmetry.space_group_name_H-M   'P 1'
#
loop_
_entity.id
_entity.type
_entity.pdbx_description
1 polymer ?
#
loop_
_entity_poly.entity_id
_entity_poly.type
_entity_poly.pdbx_seq_one_letter_code
_entity_poly.pdbx_strand_id
1 'polypeptide(L)'
;MKRANTFAVRPLCDADEQVLRQVLDASAALWNEINYQRLMRYNDEDGFEGDVWDADTGQLEGQYKGVLGASTAQQVIATNSEAWRAFFRTKDQFHDPDNQQVTDHPE
;
A
#
# COMPACT_ATOMS: atom_id res chain seq x y z
N MET A 1 12.72 12.57 -3.07
CA MET A 1 12.47 11.29 -3.75
C MET A 1 13.06 11.35 -5.15
N LYS A 2 14.11 10.58 -5.46
CA LYS A 2 14.77 10.59 -6.79
C LYS A 2 14.50 9.24 -7.48
N ARG A 3 13.86 9.35 -8.65
CA ARG A 3 13.66 8.38 -9.74
C ARG A 3 12.54 7.35 -9.59
N ALA A 4 11.40 7.66 -10.19
CA ALA A 4 10.57 6.63 -10.80
C ALA A 4 11.38 6.02 -11.95
N ASN A 5 11.77 4.76 -11.83
CA ASN A 5 12.42 4.04 -12.91
C ASN A 5 11.34 3.51 -13.85
N THR A 6 11.43 3.84 -15.13
CA THR A 6 10.56 3.28 -16.14
C THR A 6 11.20 2.01 -16.69
N PHE A 7 10.51 0.88 -16.55
CA PHE A 7 10.92 -0.39 -17.12
C PHE A 7 9.98 -0.75 -18.27
N ALA A 8 10.54 -1.12 -19.43
CA ALA A 8 9.77 -1.69 -20.53
C ALA A 8 9.82 -3.21 -20.42
N VAL A 9 8.73 -3.83 -19.97
CA VAL A 9 8.58 -5.28 -19.94
C VAL A 9 7.91 -5.73 -21.23
N ARG A 10 8.56 -6.61 -21.99
CA ARG A 10 8.05 -7.14 -23.26
C ARG A 10 7.95 -8.66 -23.19
N PRO A 11 6.76 -9.21 -22.93
CA PRO A 11 6.51 -10.64 -23.05
C PRO A 11 6.92 -11.16 -24.43
N LEU A 12 7.49 -12.36 -24.50
CA LEU A 12 7.90 -12.97 -25.77
C LEU A 12 6.83 -13.89 -26.35
N CYS A 13 5.84 -14.27 -25.55
CA CYS A 13 4.68 -15.06 -25.94
C CYS A 13 3.45 -14.70 -25.08
N ASP A 14 2.27 -15.16 -25.51
CA ASP A 14 1.00 -14.94 -24.81
C ASP A 14 1.01 -15.51 -23.38
N ALA A 15 1.72 -16.62 -23.17
CA ALA A 15 1.86 -17.23 -21.84
C ALA A 15 2.65 -16.31 -20.88
N ASP A 16 3.75 -15.72 -21.34
CA ASP A 16 4.53 -14.76 -20.55
C ASP A 16 3.70 -13.50 -20.23
N GLU A 17 2.87 -13.04 -21.18
CA GLU A 17 2.00 -11.89 -20.97
C GLU A 17 0.96 -12.19 -19.89
N GLN A 18 0.39 -13.39 -19.91
CA GLN A 18 -0.59 -13.82 -18.91
C GLN A 18 0.04 -13.88 -17.51
N VAL A 19 1.26 -14.44 -17.39
CA VAL A 19 2.01 -14.47 -16.12
C VAL A 19 2.28 -13.05 -15.63
N LEU A 20 2.75 -12.15 -16.51
CA LEU A 20 3.00 -10.76 -16.16
C LEU A 20 1.73 -10.06 -15.64
N ARG A 21 0.60 -10.24 -16.34
CA ARG A 21 -0.70 -9.68 -15.92
C ARG A 21 -1.11 -10.20 -14.54
N GLN A 22 -0.97 -11.50 -14.28
CA GLN A 22 -1.29 -12.08 -12.97
C GLN A 22 -0.44 -11.51 -11.84
N VAL A 23 0.87 -11.36 -12.07
CA VAL A 23 1.78 -10.77 -11.08
C VAL A 23 1.44 -9.31 -10.82
N LEU A 24 1.15 -8.53 -11.86
CA LEU A 24 0.79 -7.11 -11.73
C LEU A 24 -0.54 -6.93 -11.00
N ASP A 25 -1.55 -7.72 -11.36
CA ASP A 25 -2.87 -7.69 -10.73
C ASP A 25 -2.79 -8.06 -9.24
N ALA A 26 -2.10 -9.16 -8.91
CA ALA A 26 -1.89 -9.58 -7.53
C ALA A 26 -1.07 -8.55 -6.72
N SER A 27 -0.10 -7.88 -7.33
CA SER A 27 0.68 -6.84 -6.66
C SER A 27 -0.16 -5.61 -6.32
N ALA A 28 -0.99 -5.18 -7.28
CA ALA A 28 -1.90 -4.05 -7.10
C ALA A 28 -2.99 -4.36 -6.07
N ALA A 29 -3.57 -5.55 -6.14
CA ALA A 29 -4.60 -5.99 -5.19
C ALA A 29 -4.05 -6.08 -3.76
N LEU A 30 -2.86 -6.69 -3.56
CA LEU A 30 -2.20 -6.72 -2.25
C LEU A 30 -1.96 -5.31 -1.70
N TRP A 31 -1.42 -4.39 -2.52
CA TRP A 31 -1.21 -3.00 -2.11
C TRP A 31 -2.52 -2.33 -1.67
N ASN A 32 -3.57 -2.48 -2.47
CA ASN A 32 -4.87 -1.84 -2.24
C ASN A 32 -5.55 -2.38 -0.99
N GLU A 33 -5.55 -3.69 -0.77
CA GLU A 33 -6.18 -4.30 0.41
C GLU A 33 -5.46 -3.91 1.71
N ILE A 34 -4.12 -3.91 1.73
CA ILE A 34 -3.36 -3.41 2.89
C ILE A 34 -3.73 -1.95 3.12
N ASN A 35 -3.71 -1.12 2.07
CA ASN A 35 -3.97 0.30 2.21
C ASN A 35 -5.39 0.59 2.68
N TYR A 36 -6.37 -0.16 2.19
CA TYR A 36 -7.76 -0.05 2.61
C TYR A 36 -7.92 -0.38 4.09
N GLN A 37 -7.39 -1.52 4.54
CA GLN A 37 -7.42 -1.92 5.94
C GLN A 37 -6.79 -0.87 6.87
N ARG A 38 -5.68 -0.26 6.43
CA ARG A 38 -5.02 0.82 7.19
C ARG A 38 -5.82 2.11 7.20
N LEU A 39 -6.42 2.48 6.08
CA LEU A 39 -7.24 3.67 5.97
C LEU A 39 -8.50 3.57 6.83
N MET A 40 -9.18 2.43 6.83
CA MET A 40 -10.36 2.21 7.69
C MET A 40 -10.01 2.33 9.17
N ARG A 41 -8.89 1.74 9.61
CA ARG A 41 -8.39 1.91 10.99
C ARG A 41 -7.99 3.35 11.32
N TYR A 42 -7.34 4.02 10.38
CA TYR A 42 -6.94 5.42 10.57
C TYR A 42 -8.14 6.37 10.72
N ASN A 43 -9.25 6.06 10.05
CA ASN A 43 -10.47 6.85 10.06
C ASN A 43 -11.50 6.41 11.12
N ASP A 44 -11.23 5.35 11.88
CA ASP A 44 -12.21 4.68 12.75
C ASP A 44 -13.50 4.28 11.99
N GLU A 45 -13.34 3.77 10.76
CA GLU A 45 -14.42 3.42 9.82
C GLU A 45 -14.58 1.89 9.62
N ASP A 46 -15.75 1.50 9.11
CA ASP A 46 -16.08 0.13 8.66
C ASP A 46 -15.87 -0.98 9.71
N GLY A 47 -15.89 -0.61 10.99
CA GLY A 47 -15.78 -1.54 12.12
C GLY A 47 -14.37 -2.11 12.31
N PHE A 48 -13.34 -1.51 11.69
CA PHE A 48 -11.96 -1.90 11.95
C PHE A 48 -11.47 -1.31 13.27
N GLU A 49 -11.02 -2.18 14.17
CA GLU A 49 -10.41 -1.79 15.44
C GLU A 49 -8.87 -1.75 15.34
N GLY A 50 -8.24 -0.99 16.25
CA GLY A 50 -6.80 -0.87 16.35
C GLY A 50 -6.20 0.25 15.50
N ASP A 51 -4.88 0.35 15.51
CA ASP A 51 -4.15 1.35 14.73
C ASP A 51 -3.78 0.84 13.33
N VAL A 52 -3.20 1.70 12.49
CA VAL A 52 -2.83 1.32 11.10
C VAL A 52 -1.82 0.16 11.01
N TRP A 53 -1.13 -0.18 12.09
CA TRP A 53 -0.19 -1.29 12.16
C TRP A 53 -0.85 -2.62 12.54
N ASP A 54 -2.10 -2.58 13.03
CA ASP A 54 -2.93 -3.75 13.32
C ASP A 54 -3.62 -4.35 12.08
N ALA A 55 -3.34 -3.81 10.88
CA ALA A 55 -3.73 -4.45 9.63
C ALA A 55 -3.12 -5.85 9.51
N ASP A 56 -3.94 -6.87 9.20
CA ASP A 56 -3.48 -8.27 9.16
C ASP A 56 -2.70 -8.55 7.87
N THR A 57 -1.48 -8.02 7.82
CA THR A 57 -0.59 -8.22 6.68
C THR A 57 -0.10 -9.67 6.57
N GLY A 58 -0.21 -10.46 7.64
CA GLY A 58 0.15 -11.88 7.62
C GLY A 58 -0.86 -12.73 6.85
N GLN A 59 -2.16 -12.50 7.08
CA GLN A 59 -3.23 -13.10 6.28
C GLN A 59 -3.10 -12.68 4.81
N LEU A 60 -2.87 -11.39 4.54
CA LEU A 60 -2.71 -10.87 3.18
C LEU A 60 -1.46 -11.45 2.50
N GLU A 61 -0.31 -11.56 3.19
CA GLU A 61 0.85 -12.26 2.64
C GLU A 61 0.50 -13.71 2.26
N GLY A 62 -0.21 -14.42 3.14
CA GLY A 62 -0.67 -15.79 2.93
C GLY A 62 -1.54 -15.95 1.68
N GLN A 63 -2.45 -15.01 1.44
CA GLN A 63 -3.33 -14.98 0.27
C GLN A 63 -2.57 -14.77 -1.04
N TYR A 64 -1.59 -13.88 -1.04
CA TYR A 64 -0.95 -13.40 -2.28
C TYR A 64 0.38 -14.11 -2.61
N LYS A 65 1.06 -14.73 -1.64
CA LYS A 65 2.37 -15.39 -1.86
C LYS A 65 2.33 -16.53 -2.88
N GLY A 66 1.17 -17.13 -3.13
CA GLY A 66 1.00 -18.17 -4.15
C GLY A 66 1.21 -17.67 -5.58
N VAL A 67 0.91 -16.38 -5.83
CA VAL A 67 1.09 -15.73 -7.14
C VAL A 67 2.39 -14.92 -7.17
N LEU A 68 2.66 -14.16 -6.11
CA LEU A 68 3.78 -13.21 -6.08
C LEU A 68 5.12 -13.83 -5.64
N GLY A 69 5.06 -14.95 -4.93
CA GLY A 69 6.15 -15.41 -4.09
C GLY A 69 6.23 -14.63 -2.77
N ALA A 70 6.74 -15.28 -1.73
CA ALA A 70 6.78 -14.70 -0.38
C ALA A 70 7.60 -13.40 -0.30
N SER A 71 8.78 -13.36 -0.95
CA SER A 71 9.65 -12.18 -0.93
C SER A 71 8.99 -10.95 -1.56
N THR A 72 8.31 -11.12 -2.70
CA THR A 72 7.62 -10.03 -3.39
C THR A 72 6.43 -9.54 -2.57
N ALA A 73 5.63 -10.44 -2.00
CA ALA A 73 4.50 -10.06 -1.15
C ALA A 73 4.97 -9.27 0.08
N GLN A 74 6.03 -9.75 0.76
CA GLN A 74 6.66 -9.05 1.87
C GLN A 74 7.22 -7.69 1.48
N GLN A 75 7.81 -7.56 0.28
CA GLN A 75 8.31 -6.29 -0.22
C GLN A 75 7.19 -5.27 -0.45
N VAL A 76 6.04 -5.69 -0.99
CA VAL A 76 4.86 -4.82 -1.14
C VAL A 76 4.36 -4.35 0.23
N ILE A 77 4.27 -5.25 1.21
CA ILE A 77 3.90 -4.91 2.60
C ILE A 77 4.88 -3.89 3.22
N ALA A 78 6.18 -4.11 3.04
CA ALA A 78 7.21 -3.22 3.54
C ALA A 78 7.12 -1.83 2.89
N THR A 79 6.94 -1.76 1.57
CA THR A 79 6.79 -0.49 0.85
C THR A 79 5.52 0.25 1.27
N ASN A 80 4.40 -0.45 1.47
CA ASN A 80 3.17 0.18 1.99
C ASN A 80 3.40 0.74 3.40
N SER A 81 4.13 0.01 4.25
CA SER A 81 4.49 0.47 5.60
C SER A 81 5.36 1.73 5.59
N GLU A 82 6.32 1.81 4.67
CA GLU A 82 7.11 3.02 4.49
C GLU A 82 6.29 4.21 3.96
N ALA A 83 5.29 3.97 3.12
CA ALA A 83 4.39 5.02 2.66
C ALA A 83 3.57 5.62 3.82
N TRP A 84 3.04 4.78 4.71
CA TRP A 84 2.35 5.24 5.92
C TRP A 84 3.28 5.99 6.89
N ARG A 85 4.52 5.50 7.11
CA ARG A 85 5.52 6.25 7.88
C ARG A 85 5.84 7.60 7.26
N ALA A 86 5.94 7.67 5.93
CA ALA A 86 6.16 8.92 5.22
C ALA A 86 4.98 9.89 5.38
N PHE A 87 3.75 9.39 5.26
CA PHE A 87 2.54 10.16 5.52
C PHE A 87 2.55 10.78 6.93
N PHE A 88 2.83 10.01 7.97
CA PHE A 88 2.88 10.55 9.34
C PHE A 88 4.00 11.58 9.53
N ARG A 89 5.21 11.33 9.00
CA ARG A 89 6.29 12.33 9.05
C ARG A 89 5.88 13.65 8.38
N THR A 90 5.18 13.57 7.24
CA THR A 90 4.66 14.75 6.56
C THR A 90 3.58 15.43 7.40
N LYS A 91 2.63 14.67 7.95
CA LYS A 91 1.60 15.20 8.84
C LYS A 91 2.22 15.95 10.02
N ASP A 92 3.18 15.36 10.72
CA ASP A 92 3.87 15.96 11.87
C ASP A 92 4.64 17.24 11.49
N GLN A 93 5.26 17.27 10.31
CA GLN A 93 5.99 18.45 9.82
C GLN A 93 5.07 19.66 9.58
N PHE A 94 3.84 19.42 9.14
CA PHE A 94 2.88 20.46 8.77
C PHE A 94 1.76 20.67 9.80
N HIS A 95 1.80 19.95 10.92
CA HIS A 95 0.91 20.18 12.05
C HIS A 95 1.54 21.22 12.98
N ASP A 96 1.11 22.48 12.86
CA ASP A 96 1.40 23.51 13.85
C ASP A 96 0.38 23.36 15.01
N PRO A 97 0.81 23.04 16.23
CA PRO A 97 -0.11 22.92 17.37
C PRO A 97 -0.84 24.24 17.70
N ASP A 98 -0.31 25.39 17.28
CA ASP A 98 -0.89 26.72 17.49
C ASP A 98 -1.69 27.23 16.27
N ASN A 99 -1.70 26.50 15.15
CA ASN A 99 -2.44 26.86 13.95
C ASN A 99 -3.20 25.65 13.37
N GLN A 100 -4.37 25.36 13.96
CA GLN A 100 -5.36 24.40 13.45
C GLN A 100 -6.03 24.81 12.12
N GLN A 101 -5.47 25.76 11.36
CA GLN A 101 -5.95 26.08 10.01
C GLN A 101 -5.27 25.17 8.98
N VAL A 102 -5.52 23.87 9.06
CA VAL A 102 -5.50 23.02 7.87
C VAL A 102 -6.96 22.73 7.52
N THR A 103 -7.52 23.75 6.88
CA THR A 103 -8.58 23.76 5.87
C THR A 103 -9.60 22.62 5.92
N ASP A 104 -10.86 23.02 6.15
CA ASP A 104 -12.05 22.30 5.71
C ASP A 104 -11.83 21.61 4.37
N HIS A 105 -12.41 20.42 4.23
CA HIS A 105 -12.47 19.63 2.99
C HIS A 105 -12.52 20.50 1.73
N PRO A 106 -11.70 20.24 0.70
CA PRO A 106 -11.97 20.81 -0.60
C PRO A 106 -13.26 20.17 -1.16
N GLU A 107 -14.20 21.03 -1.56
CA GLU A 107 -15.40 20.69 -2.31
C GLU A 107 -15.07 20.05 -3.67
#